data_AF-A0A4U7CEC1-F1
#
_entry.id   AF-A0A4U7CEC1-F1
#
_cell.length_a   1.000
_cell.length_b   1.000
_cell.length_c   1.000
_cell.angle_alpha   90.00
_cell.angle_beta   90.00
_cell.angle_gamma   90.00
#
_symmetry.space_group_name_H-M   'P 1'
#
loop_
_entity.id
_entity.type
_entity.pdbx_description
1 polymer ?
#
loop_
_entity_poly.entity_id
_entity_poly.type
_entity_poly.pdbx_seq_one_letter_code
_entity_poly.pdbx_strand_id
1 'polypeptide(L)'
;MSPRARRGQLGVRVRLSRAIAPRGPPGVSSRSGEAPSPDPPALCESPADRSARRHRLGTSLYAGLLFTVPGLVARATGRPFVFPSLGPSAFVLAFDRRSVRERAVRVVGGHLIGGVAGPAARTAIADGAALTATPPALSPEGVRLTASAVASLVATGWAMIATGTVHPPACATTLIVSLGLLSTPTEVAIIVASVTVLVAFHAGVILAFKRLVGGTHPLYGRDEATDADG
;
A
#
# COMPACT_ATOMS: atom_id res chain seq x y z
N MET A 1 -15.44 30.85 -39.17
CA MET A 1 -15.46 29.53 -38.49
C MET A 1 -14.06 28.97 -38.48
N SER A 2 -13.44 28.85 -37.31
CA SER A 2 -12.08 28.33 -37.12
C SER A 2 -12.01 27.62 -35.77
N PRO A 3 -11.52 26.37 -35.66
CA PRO A 3 -11.61 25.57 -34.45
C PRO A 3 -10.41 25.81 -33.52
N ARG A 4 -10.67 26.22 -32.27
CA ARG A 4 -9.64 26.43 -31.24
C ARG A 4 -9.37 25.13 -30.49
N ALA A 5 -8.19 24.56 -30.72
CA ALA A 5 -7.64 23.43 -30.00
C ALA A 5 -7.42 23.75 -28.51
N ARG A 6 -7.97 22.93 -27.60
CA ARG A 6 -7.62 22.94 -26.17
C ARG A 6 -6.53 21.88 -25.92
N ARG A 7 -5.28 22.32 -25.84
CA ARG A 7 -4.18 21.57 -25.23
C ARG A 7 -4.24 21.77 -23.72
N GLY A 8 -4.69 20.75 -22.98
CA GLY A 8 -4.62 20.72 -21.52
C GLY A 8 -3.22 20.31 -21.05
N GLN A 9 -2.39 21.29 -20.68
CA GLN A 9 -1.16 21.06 -19.93
C GLN A 9 -1.51 20.64 -18.50
N LEU A 10 -1.27 19.37 -18.15
CA LEU A 10 -1.26 18.93 -16.75
C LEU A 10 0.19 19.00 -16.23
N GLY A 11 0.57 20.15 -15.70
CA GLY A 11 1.87 20.37 -15.08
C GLY A 11 1.95 19.73 -13.69
N VAL A 12 2.65 18.61 -13.57
CA VAL A 12 3.05 18.03 -12.28
C VAL A 12 4.17 18.90 -11.69
N ARG A 13 3.85 19.76 -10.72
CA ARG A 13 4.87 20.52 -9.97
C ARG A 13 5.48 19.62 -8.89
N VAL A 14 6.65 19.05 -9.17
CA VAL A 14 7.51 18.40 -8.17
C VAL A 14 8.19 19.49 -7.34
N ARG A 15 7.85 19.58 -6.05
CA ARG A 15 8.50 20.51 -5.10
C ARG A 15 9.81 19.87 -4.64
N LEU A 16 10.92 20.21 -5.28
CA LEU A 16 12.27 19.84 -4.83
C LEU A 16 12.59 20.52 -3.49
N SER A 17 12.68 19.73 -2.42
CA SER A 17 13.17 20.18 -1.11
C SER A 17 14.64 20.58 -1.21
N ARG A 18 14.96 21.76 -0.65
CA ARG A 18 16.30 22.35 -0.61
C ARG A 18 17.34 21.41 -0.02
N ALA A 19 18.53 21.44 -0.64
CA ALA A 19 19.74 20.75 -0.24
C ALA A 19 20.16 21.06 1.21
N ILE A 20 20.62 20.03 1.91
CA ILE A 20 21.24 20.09 3.23
C ILE A 20 22.69 20.55 3.06
N ALA A 21 23.04 21.71 3.61
CA ALA A 21 24.43 22.19 3.69
C ALA A 21 25.19 21.45 4.80
N PRO A 22 26.50 21.17 4.64
CA PRO A 22 27.30 20.50 5.66
C PRO A 22 27.55 21.42 6.86
N ARG A 23 27.23 20.94 8.07
CA ARG A 23 27.57 21.59 9.34
C ARG A 23 29.05 21.35 9.66
N GLY A 24 29.78 22.41 9.98
CA GLY A 24 31.17 22.35 10.44
C GLY A 24 31.33 21.66 11.81
N PRO A 25 32.58 21.35 12.21
CA PRO A 25 32.86 20.55 13.41
C PRO A 25 32.47 21.29 14.71
N PRO A 26 32.05 20.55 15.76
CA PRO A 26 31.54 21.15 16.99
C PRO A 26 32.66 21.73 17.86
N GLY A 27 32.50 22.99 18.25
CA GLY A 27 33.29 23.61 19.31
C GLY A 27 32.92 23.02 20.67
N VAL A 28 33.94 22.68 21.46
CA VAL A 28 33.82 22.23 22.85
C VAL A 28 33.42 23.43 23.72
N SER A 29 32.16 23.46 24.15
CA SER A 29 31.71 24.30 25.27
C SER A 29 31.50 23.42 26.50
N SER A 30 32.30 23.66 27.53
CA SER A 30 32.25 23.05 28.86
C SER A 30 30.85 23.18 29.48
N ARG A 31 30.17 22.04 29.68
CA ARG A 31 28.96 21.96 30.52
C ARG A 31 29.38 21.75 31.97
N SER A 32 29.26 22.80 32.78
CA SER A 32 29.12 22.70 34.23
C SER A 32 27.87 21.87 34.57
N GLY A 33 27.98 21.03 35.59
CA GLY A 33 26.98 20.02 35.95
C GLY A 33 25.62 20.61 36.31
N GLU A 34 24.60 20.19 35.58
CA GLU A 34 23.19 20.30 35.96
C GLU A 34 22.78 18.94 36.55
N ALA A 35 22.25 18.94 37.77
CA ALA A 35 21.71 17.74 38.39
C ALA A 35 20.56 17.16 37.52
N PRO A 36 20.36 15.83 37.48
CA PRO A 36 19.26 15.24 36.74
C PRO A 36 17.93 15.77 37.29
N SER A 37 17.18 16.47 36.44
CA SER A 37 15.80 16.86 36.72
C SER A 37 14.98 15.61 37.02
N PRO A 38 14.10 15.61 38.05
CA PRO A 38 13.23 14.49 38.33
C PRO A 38 12.39 14.16 37.09
N ASP A 39 12.18 12.87 36.83
CA ASP A 39 11.33 12.39 35.73
C ASP A 39 9.98 13.12 35.75
N PRO A 40 9.50 13.66 34.61
CA PRO A 40 8.22 14.32 34.59
C PRO A 40 7.12 13.32 35.00
N PRO A 41 6.19 13.72 35.88
CA PRO A 41 5.09 12.85 36.30
C PRO A 41 4.31 12.42 35.06
N ALA A 42 3.89 11.15 35.03
CA ALA A 42 3.09 10.55 33.98
C ALA A 42 2.05 11.54 33.43
N LEU A 43 2.34 12.10 32.25
CA LEU A 43 1.49 13.08 31.58
C LEU A 43 0.08 12.49 31.47
N CYS A 44 -0.90 13.13 32.10
CA CYS A 44 -2.31 12.88 31.83
C CYS A 44 -2.55 13.12 30.34
N GLU A 45 -2.55 12.05 29.53
CA GLU A 45 -2.83 12.16 28.09
C GLU A 45 -4.17 12.89 27.91
N SER A 46 -4.26 13.78 26.92
CA SER A 46 -5.53 14.40 26.58
C SER A 46 -6.52 13.33 26.08
N PRO A 47 -7.84 13.45 26.34
CA PRO A 47 -8.85 12.56 25.76
C PRO A 47 -8.73 12.42 24.24
N ALA A 48 -8.32 13.49 23.55
CA ALA A 48 -8.06 13.49 22.11
C ALA A 48 -6.89 12.56 21.73
N ASP A 49 -5.78 12.61 22.47
CA ASP A 49 -4.61 11.76 22.24
C ASP A 49 -4.91 10.28 22.50
N ARG A 50 -5.68 9.97 23.55
CA ARG A 50 -6.16 8.61 23.82
C ARG A 50 -7.03 8.07 22.68
N SER A 51 -7.94 8.88 22.14
CA SER A 51 -8.81 8.48 21.02
C SER A 51 -8.01 8.23 19.74
N ALA A 52 -7.02 9.09 19.45
CA ALA A 52 -6.15 8.93 18.30
C ALA A 52 -5.24 7.69 18.44
N ARG A 53 -4.70 7.43 19.63
CA ARG A 53 -3.92 6.23 19.94
C ARG A 53 -4.75 4.95 19.77
N ARG A 54 -5.96 4.92 20.35
CA ARG A 54 -6.90 3.79 20.22
C ARG A 54 -7.29 3.54 18.77
N HIS A 55 -7.53 4.60 17.99
CA HIS A 55 -7.82 4.47 16.56
C HIS A 55 -6.63 3.85 15.80
N ARG A 56 -5.41 4.36 16.02
CA ARG A 56 -4.18 3.81 15.38
C ARG A 56 -3.95 2.34 15.74
N LEU A 57 -4.12 1.97 17.00
CA LEU A 57 -4.00 0.58 17.46
C LEU A 57 -5.07 -0.31 16.81
N GLY A 58 -6.32 0.16 16.79
CA GLY A 58 -7.42 -0.53 16.12
C GLY A 58 -7.13 -0.79 14.65
N THR A 59 -6.56 0.18 13.94
CA THR A 59 -6.23 0.01 12.52
C THR A 59 -5.09 -0.99 12.29
N SER A 60 -4.04 -0.96 13.12
CA SER A 60 -2.96 -1.95 13.04
C SER A 60 -3.45 -3.37 13.36
N LEU A 61 -4.29 -3.53 14.37
CA LEU A 61 -4.92 -4.81 14.71
C LEU A 61 -5.83 -5.29 13.58
N TYR A 62 -6.59 -4.39 12.96
CA TYR A 62 -7.44 -4.73 11.83
C TYR A 62 -6.64 -5.15 10.59
N ALA A 63 -5.55 -4.45 10.28
CA ALA A 63 -4.64 -4.85 9.21
C ALA A 63 -4.04 -6.24 9.48
N GLY A 64 -3.67 -6.52 10.74
CA GLY A 64 -3.23 -7.86 11.18
C GLY A 64 -4.33 -8.92 11.02
N LEU A 65 -5.57 -8.61 11.41
CA LEU A 65 -6.73 -9.50 11.24
C LEU A 65 -6.94 -9.86 9.77
N LEU A 66 -6.88 -8.87 8.86
CA LEU A 66 -7.01 -9.11 7.42
C LEU A 66 -5.95 -10.08 6.89
N PHE A 67 -4.78 -10.11 7.51
CA PHE A 67 -3.66 -10.97 7.13
C PHE A 67 -3.82 -12.43 7.58
N THR A 68 -4.74 -12.71 8.51
CA THR A 68 -4.97 -14.07 9.03
C THR A 68 -5.43 -15.02 7.94
N VAL A 69 -6.35 -14.60 7.06
CA VAL A 69 -6.89 -15.44 5.99
C VAL A 69 -5.80 -15.82 4.97
N PRO A 70 -5.06 -14.88 4.35
CA PRO A 70 -3.93 -15.24 3.49
C PRO A 70 -2.87 -16.10 4.20
N GLY A 71 -2.59 -15.83 5.48
CA GLY A 71 -1.65 -16.64 6.28
C GLY A 71 -2.10 -18.08 6.49
N LEU A 72 -3.39 -18.30 6.77
CA LEU A 72 -3.96 -19.64 6.89
C LEU A 72 -3.94 -20.38 5.55
N VAL A 73 -4.27 -19.70 4.45
CA VAL A 73 -4.20 -20.29 3.11
C VAL A 73 -2.76 -20.65 2.74
N ALA A 74 -1.79 -19.78 3.04
CA ALA A 74 -0.36 -20.06 2.85
C ALA A 74 0.05 -21.32 3.61
N ARG A 75 -0.31 -21.41 4.89
CA ARG A 75 -0.03 -22.58 5.73
C ARG A 75 -0.66 -23.86 5.19
N ALA A 76 -1.93 -23.80 4.76
CA ALA A 76 -2.67 -24.98 4.31
C ALA A 76 -2.20 -25.49 2.94
N THR A 77 -1.77 -24.59 2.05
CA THR A 77 -1.43 -24.93 0.66
C THR A 77 0.07 -25.04 0.39
N GLY A 78 0.92 -24.53 1.29
CA GLY A 78 2.37 -24.42 1.07
C GLY A 78 2.74 -23.39 -0.02
N ARG A 79 1.79 -22.58 -0.48
CA ARG A 79 1.99 -21.59 -1.54
C ARG A 79 2.25 -20.19 -0.98
N PRO A 80 2.93 -19.29 -1.73
CA PRO A 80 3.31 -17.95 -1.28
C PRO A 80 2.13 -16.97 -1.27
N PHE A 81 1.07 -17.28 -0.52
CA PHE A 81 -0.08 -16.38 -0.30
C PHE A 81 0.26 -15.19 0.60
N VAL A 82 1.45 -15.17 1.19
CA VAL A 82 2.00 -14.09 2.01
C VAL A 82 3.26 -13.58 1.33
N PHE A 83 3.26 -12.31 0.94
CA PHE A 83 4.40 -11.65 0.29
C PHE A 83 4.50 -10.18 0.72
N PRO A 84 5.67 -9.54 0.58
CA PRO A 84 5.95 -8.23 1.18
C PRO A 84 4.93 -7.13 0.85
N SER A 85 4.36 -7.08 -0.35
CA SER A 85 3.42 -6.03 -0.74
C SER A 85 1.99 -6.21 -0.20
N LEU A 86 1.62 -7.39 0.34
CA LEU A 86 0.31 -7.59 0.95
C LEU A 86 0.13 -6.82 2.25
N GLY A 87 1.19 -6.69 3.07
CA GLY A 87 1.12 -5.99 4.36
C GLY A 87 0.68 -4.54 4.19
N PRO A 88 1.40 -3.71 3.39
CA PRO A 88 0.96 -2.36 3.06
C PRO A 88 -0.39 -2.31 2.34
N SER A 89 -0.76 -3.33 1.56
CA SER A 89 -2.09 -3.41 0.95
C SER A 89 -3.20 -3.55 2.00
N ALA A 90 -3.03 -4.46 2.96
CA ALA A 90 -3.94 -4.64 4.10
C ALA A 90 -4.02 -3.37 4.95
N PHE A 91 -2.88 -2.70 5.16
CA PHE A 91 -2.82 -1.42 5.85
C PHE A 91 -3.62 -0.34 5.10
N VAL A 92 -3.45 -0.21 3.78
CA VAL A 92 -4.27 0.72 2.97
C VAL A 92 -5.76 0.36 3.04
N LEU A 93 -6.10 -0.94 3.01
CA LEU A 93 -7.49 -1.40 3.21
C LEU A 93 -8.02 -1.01 4.59
N ALA A 94 -7.19 -0.95 5.62
CA ALA A 94 -7.58 -0.56 6.95
C ALA A 94 -7.76 0.97 7.11
N PHE A 95 -7.01 1.79 6.37
CA PHE A 95 -6.97 3.26 6.53
C PHE A 95 -7.75 4.08 5.50
N ASP A 96 -7.88 3.60 4.25
CA ASP A 96 -8.51 4.38 3.19
C ASP A 96 -9.99 4.63 3.56
N ARG A 97 -10.56 5.74 3.10
CA ARG A 97 -11.98 6.12 3.34
C ARG A 97 -12.84 6.03 2.07
N ARG A 98 -12.24 5.66 0.93
CA ARG A 98 -12.96 5.41 -0.33
C ARG A 98 -13.99 4.29 -0.21
N SER A 99 -14.93 4.25 -1.16
CA SER A 99 -15.89 3.15 -1.21
C SER A 99 -15.18 1.78 -1.32
N VAL A 100 -15.80 0.72 -0.79
CA VAL A 100 -15.24 -0.64 -0.83
C VAL A 100 -14.91 -1.06 -2.27
N ARG A 101 -15.79 -0.72 -3.22
CA ARG A 101 -15.62 -1.03 -4.64
C ARG A 101 -14.42 -0.31 -5.25
N GLU A 102 -14.30 1.00 -5.05
CA GLU A 102 -13.15 1.78 -5.57
C GLU A 102 -11.82 1.26 -5.02
N ARG A 103 -11.80 0.91 -3.74
CA ARG A 103 -10.61 0.36 -3.08
C ARG A 103 -10.25 -1.00 -3.65
N ALA A 104 -11.23 -1.87 -3.85
CA ALA A 104 -11.04 -3.18 -4.46
C ALA A 104 -10.43 -3.07 -5.87
N VAL A 105 -11.01 -2.22 -6.73
CA VAL A 105 -10.54 -2.00 -8.10
C VAL A 105 -9.10 -1.47 -8.11
N ARG A 106 -8.76 -0.50 -7.26
CA ARG A 106 -7.39 0.04 -7.19
C ARG A 106 -6.37 -0.97 -6.69
N VAL A 107 -6.70 -1.70 -5.62
CA VAL A 107 -5.80 -2.69 -5.02
C VAL A 107 -5.56 -3.85 -5.98
N VAL A 108 -6.62 -4.49 -6.48
CA VAL A 108 -6.53 -5.63 -7.40
C VAL A 108 -5.93 -5.18 -8.74
N GLY A 109 -6.42 -4.07 -9.30
CA GLY A 109 -5.94 -3.52 -10.58
C GLY A 109 -4.45 -3.15 -10.55
N GLY A 110 -4.00 -2.49 -9.49
CA GLY A 110 -2.57 -2.17 -9.34
C GLY A 110 -1.70 -3.43 -9.30
N HIS A 111 -2.08 -4.44 -8.51
CA HIS A 111 -1.35 -5.70 -8.42
C HIS A 111 -1.38 -6.51 -9.71
N LEU A 112 -2.50 -6.49 -10.46
CA LEU A 112 -2.59 -7.07 -11.79
C LEU A 112 -1.60 -6.40 -12.76
N ILE A 113 -1.55 -5.07 -12.78
CA ILE A 113 -0.58 -4.32 -13.60
C ILE A 113 0.84 -4.71 -13.22
N GLY A 114 1.17 -4.73 -11.93
CA GLY A 114 2.51 -5.13 -11.47
C GLY A 114 2.85 -6.58 -11.80
N GLY A 115 1.88 -7.49 -11.70
CA GLY A 115 2.00 -8.90 -12.06
C GLY A 115 2.17 -9.14 -13.56
N VAL A 116 1.77 -8.19 -14.42
CA VAL A 116 1.98 -8.27 -15.89
C VAL A 116 3.25 -7.55 -16.32
N ALA A 117 3.51 -6.35 -15.77
CA ALA A 117 4.68 -5.55 -16.12
C ALA A 117 6.00 -6.21 -15.64
N GLY A 118 5.97 -6.87 -14.47
CA GLY A 118 7.12 -7.56 -13.89
C GLY A 118 7.68 -8.67 -14.80
N PRO A 119 6.88 -9.69 -15.18
CA PRO A 119 7.32 -10.75 -16.08
C PRO A 119 7.72 -10.20 -17.44
N ALA A 120 6.95 -9.27 -18.02
CA ALA A 120 7.23 -8.71 -19.33
C ALA A 120 8.61 -8.04 -19.41
N ALA A 121 8.97 -7.21 -18.41
CA ALA A 121 10.28 -6.59 -18.35
C ALA A 121 11.40 -7.62 -18.11
N ARG A 122 11.13 -8.60 -17.24
CA ARG A 122 12.11 -9.66 -16.96
C ARG A 122 12.41 -10.48 -18.20
N THR A 123 11.39 -10.98 -18.90
CA THR A 123 11.58 -11.75 -20.13
C THR A 123 12.28 -10.93 -21.22
N ALA A 124 12.07 -9.61 -21.26
CA ALA A 124 12.71 -8.75 -22.25
C ALA A 124 14.18 -8.41 -21.91
N ILE A 125 14.54 -8.28 -20.63
CA ILE A 125 15.81 -7.67 -20.20
C ILE A 125 16.70 -8.66 -19.42
N ALA A 126 16.09 -9.42 -18.51
CA ALA A 126 16.75 -10.25 -17.50
C ALA A 126 16.33 -11.73 -17.61
N ASP A 127 16.05 -12.21 -18.82
CA ASP A 127 15.68 -13.61 -19.06
C ASP A 127 16.74 -14.57 -18.49
N GLY A 128 16.27 -15.62 -17.81
CA GLY A 128 17.10 -16.57 -17.07
C GLY A 128 17.82 -16.04 -15.82
N ALA A 129 17.81 -14.74 -15.53
CA ALA A 129 18.41 -14.18 -14.31
C ALA A 129 17.38 -14.11 -13.16
N ALA A 130 17.83 -14.30 -11.93
CA ALA A 130 17.00 -14.22 -10.74
C ALA A 130 17.81 -13.77 -9.52
N LEU A 131 17.22 -12.92 -8.67
CA LEU A 131 17.83 -12.49 -7.41
C LEU A 131 17.74 -13.57 -6.32
N THR A 132 18.35 -14.73 -6.57
CA THR A 132 18.44 -15.84 -5.59
C THR A 132 19.65 -15.69 -4.66
N ALA A 133 20.65 -14.92 -5.08
CA ALA A 133 21.80 -14.50 -4.28
C ALA A 133 22.18 -13.06 -4.66
N THR A 134 22.96 -12.40 -3.81
CA THR A 134 23.50 -11.07 -4.11
C THR A 134 24.52 -11.17 -5.24
N PRO A 135 24.29 -10.56 -6.41
CA PRO A 135 25.26 -10.58 -7.50
C PRO A 135 26.52 -9.80 -7.10
N PRO A 136 27.71 -10.15 -7.64
CA PRO A 136 28.90 -9.35 -7.45
C PRO A 136 28.67 -7.90 -7.90
N ALA A 137 29.36 -6.96 -7.24
CA ALA A 137 29.28 -5.55 -7.58
C ALA A 137 29.63 -5.32 -9.07
N LEU A 138 28.81 -4.54 -9.76
CA LEU A 138 28.95 -4.21 -11.18
C LEU A 138 28.95 -5.43 -12.13
N SER A 139 28.42 -6.58 -11.71
CA SER A 139 28.27 -7.75 -12.57
C SER A 139 27.25 -7.51 -13.71
N PRO A 140 27.44 -8.13 -14.89
CA PRO A 140 26.48 -8.05 -15.98
C PRO A 140 25.08 -8.53 -15.60
N GLU A 141 24.99 -9.56 -14.77
CA GLU A 141 23.71 -10.06 -14.24
C GLU A 141 23.02 -9.02 -13.35
N GLY A 142 23.75 -8.41 -12.42
CA GLY A 142 23.23 -7.34 -11.57
C GLY A 142 22.72 -6.14 -12.38
N VAL A 143 23.41 -5.79 -13.49
CA VAL A 143 22.95 -4.75 -14.43
C VAL A 143 21.64 -5.13 -15.10
N ARG A 144 21.51 -6.36 -15.60
CA ARG A 144 20.26 -6.85 -16.23
C ARG A 144 19.09 -6.86 -15.24
N LEU A 145 19.30 -7.37 -14.03
CA LEU A 145 18.28 -7.39 -12.97
C LEU A 145 17.84 -5.97 -12.59
N THR A 146 18.80 -5.05 -12.44
CA THR A 146 18.51 -3.64 -12.12
C THR A 146 17.76 -2.95 -13.26
N ALA A 147 18.16 -3.17 -14.52
CA ALA A 147 17.48 -2.63 -15.68
C ALA A 147 16.04 -3.16 -15.80
N SER A 148 15.82 -4.47 -15.58
CA SER A 148 14.48 -5.09 -15.50
C SER A 148 13.62 -4.45 -14.40
N ALA A 149 14.17 -4.28 -13.20
CA ALA A 149 13.48 -3.67 -12.07
C ALA A 149 13.08 -2.21 -12.34
N VAL A 150 13.98 -1.40 -12.90
CA VAL A 150 13.70 0.00 -13.23
C VAL A 150 12.66 0.11 -14.35
N ALA A 151 12.82 -0.65 -15.44
CA ALA A 151 11.91 -0.61 -16.58
C ALA A 151 10.49 -1.04 -16.19
N SER A 152 10.36 -2.15 -15.45
CA SER A 152 9.06 -2.63 -14.96
C SER A 152 8.42 -1.63 -14.00
N LEU A 153 9.19 -1.03 -13.08
CA LEU A 153 8.65 -0.06 -12.13
C LEU A 153 8.09 1.20 -12.81
N VAL A 154 8.79 1.71 -13.83
CA VAL A 154 8.32 2.83 -14.66
C VAL A 154 7.04 2.43 -15.40
N ALA A 155 7.02 1.25 -16.03
CA ALA A 155 5.85 0.75 -16.74
C ALA A 155 4.63 0.59 -15.82
N THR A 156 4.81 -0.02 -14.64
CA THR A 156 3.74 -0.18 -13.64
C THR A 156 3.24 1.17 -13.16
N GLY A 157 4.14 2.09 -12.81
CA GLY A 157 3.77 3.42 -12.33
C GLY A 157 2.93 4.17 -13.37
N TRP A 158 3.39 4.18 -14.62
CA TRP A 158 2.68 4.81 -15.73
C TRP A 158 1.32 4.16 -15.98
N ALA A 159 1.25 2.82 -16.06
CA ALA A 159 0.02 2.09 -16.31
C ALA A 159 -1.02 2.28 -15.20
N MET A 160 -0.60 2.28 -13.93
CA MET A 160 -1.50 2.57 -12.80
C MET A 160 -2.06 3.99 -12.85
N ILE A 161 -1.26 4.98 -13.26
CA ILE A 161 -1.73 6.36 -13.44
C ILE A 161 -2.75 6.40 -14.59
N ALA A 162 -2.41 5.79 -15.72
CA ALA A 162 -3.25 5.78 -16.92
C ALA A 162 -4.62 5.11 -16.69
N THR A 163 -4.66 4.06 -15.86
CA THR A 163 -5.88 3.29 -15.55
C THR A 163 -6.61 3.77 -14.29
N GLY A 164 -6.06 4.75 -13.57
CA GLY A 164 -6.63 5.22 -12.30
C GLY A 164 -6.53 4.21 -11.15
N THR A 165 -5.73 3.15 -11.29
CA THR A 165 -5.55 2.09 -10.28
C THR A 165 -4.32 2.28 -9.41
N VAL A 166 -3.90 3.54 -9.17
CA VAL A 166 -2.71 3.85 -8.35
C VAL A 166 -2.82 3.20 -6.99
N HIS A 167 -1.99 2.18 -6.76
CA HIS A 167 -1.85 1.46 -5.50
C HIS A 167 -0.35 1.25 -5.24
N PRO A 168 0.30 2.15 -4.49
CA PRO A 168 1.77 2.12 -4.31
C PRO A 168 2.35 0.76 -3.90
N PRO A 169 1.68 -0.07 -3.06
CA PRO A 169 2.17 -1.42 -2.76
C PRO A 169 2.34 -2.33 -3.99
N ALA A 170 1.63 -2.10 -5.10
CA ALA A 170 1.80 -2.87 -6.32
C ALA A 170 3.18 -2.67 -7.00
N CYS A 171 3.87 -1.57 -6.71
CA CYS A 171 5.25 -1.38 -7.13
C CYS A 171 6.17 -2.47 -6.52
N ALA A 172 5.94 -2.85 -5.27
CA ALA A 172 6.71 -3.94 -4.64
C ALA A 172 6.39 -5.30 -5.28
N THR A 173 5.14 -5.56 -5.68
CA THR A 173 4.78 -6.74 -6.48
C THR A 173 5.53 -6.79 -7.80
N THR A 174 5.59 -5.65 -8.49
CA THR A 174 6.34 -5.54 -9.74
C THR A 174 7.79 -5.95 -9.53
N LEU A 175 8.45 -5.41 -8.50
CA LEU A 175 9.86 -5.72 -8.19
C LEU A 175 10.07 -7.19 -7.83
N ILE A 176 9.20 -7.78 -7.00
CA ILE A 176 9.28 -9.21 -6.65
C ILE A 176 9.30 -10.07 -7.92
N VAL A 177 8.40 -9.77 -8.84
CA VAL A 177 8.21 -10.55 -10.07
C VAL A 177 9.33 -10.28 -11.09
N SER A 178 9.71 -9.01 -11.28
CA SER A 178 10.74 -8.59 -12.24
C SER A 178 12.16 -9.03 -11.85
N LEU A 179 12.41 -9.21 -10.55
CA LEU A 179 13.72 -9.57 -10.02
C LEU A 179 13.99 -11.06 -9.96
N GLY A 180 12.99 -11.94 -9.95
CA GLY A 180 13.32 -13.33 -9.63
C GLY A 180 12.30 -14.12 -8.87
N LEU A 181 11.64 -13.45 -7.92
CA LEU A 181 11.33 -14.07 -6.65
C LEU A 181 10.01 -14.85 -6.66
N LEU A 182 9.02 -14.36 -7.40
CA LEU A 182 7.71 -14.99 -7.60
C LEU A 182 7.25 -14.72 -9.03
N SER A 183 7.87 -15.37 -10.01
CA SER A 183 7.79 -14.98 -11.41
C SER A 183 7.19 -15.99 -12.36
N THR A 184 6.96 -17.21 -11.88
CA THR A 184 6.25 -18.20 -12.69
C THR A 184 4.81 -17.74 -12.90
N PRO A 185 4.15 -18.12 -14.02
CA PRO A 185 2.75 -17.76 -14.25
C PRO A 185 1.83 -18.16 -13.09
N THR A 186 2.10 -19.32 -12.48
CA THR A 186 1.38 -19.82 -11.31
C THR A 186 1.59 -18.94 -10.08
N GLU A 187 2.82 -18.49 -9.80
CA GLU A 187 3.10 -17.58 -8.69
C GLU A 187 2.46 -16.21 -8.88
N VAL A 188 2.48 -15.67 -10.10
CA VAL A 188 1.79 -14.41 -10.42
C VAL A 188 0.27 -14.56 -10.22
N ALA A 189 -0.31 -15.69 -10.64
CA ALA A 189 -1.72 -15.99 -10.38
C ALA A 189 -2.01 -16.09 -8.87
N ILE A 190 -1.11 -16.69 -8.07
CA ILE A 190 -1.22 -16.76 -6.61
C ILE A 190 -1.17 -15.36 -5.99
N ILE A 191 -0.28 -14.46 -6.46
CA ILE A 191 -0.22 -13.07 -6.01
C ILE A 191 -1.59 -12.40 -6.18
N VAL A 192 -2.15 -12.46 -7.38
CA VAL A 192 -3.44 -11.84 -7.71
C VAL A 192 -4.57 -12.47 -6.89
N ALA A 193 -4.57 -13.79 -6.75
CA ALA A 193 -5.55 -14.51 -5.93
C ALA A 193 -5.47 -14.09 -4.46
N SER A 194 -4.27 -13.96 -3.90
CA SER A 194 -4.05 -13.54 -2.51
C SER A 194 -4.57 -12.13 -2.25
N VAL A 195 -4.29 -11.20 -3.16
CA VAL A 195 -4.80 -9.82 -3.10
C VAL A 195 -6.33 -9.81 -3.19
N THR A 196 -6.89 -10.62 -4.08
CA THR A 196 -8.34 -10.73 -4.26
C THR A 196 -9.01 -11.29 -3.00
N VAL A 197 -8.46 -12.34 -2.40
CA VAL A 197 -8.93 -12.91 -1.12
C VAL A 197 -8.86 -11.88 0.00
N LEU A 198 -7.75 -11.14 0.11
CA LEU A 198 -7.59 -10.08 1.11
C LEU A 198 -8.68 -9.00 0.98
N VAL A 199 -8.91 -8.53 -0.25
CA VAL A 199 -9.94 -7.52 -0.56
C VAL A 199 -11.35 -8.06 -0.30
N ALA A 200 -11.61 -9.31 -0.69
CA ALA A 200 -12.90 -9.97 -0.46
C ALA A 200 -13.18 -10.14 1.03
N PHE A 201 -12.18 -10.54 1.82
CA PHE A 201 -12.31 -10.65 3.26
C PHE A 201 -12.61 -9.29 3.92
N HIS A 202 -11.88 -8.24 3.52
CA HIS A 202 -12.16 -6.87 3.97
C HIS A 202 -13.60 -6.44 3.65
N ALA A 203 -14.06 -6.67 2.42
CA ALA A 203 -15.42 -6.36 2.01
C ALA A 203 -16.47 -7.14 2.81
N GLY A 204 -16.21 -8.43 3.08
CA GLY A 204 -17.05 -9.28 3.91
C GLY A 204 -17.17 -8.79 5.35
N VAL A 205 -16.06 -8.37 5.97
CA VAL A 205 -16.07 -7.79 7.32
C VAL A 205 -16.91 -6.51 7.37
N ILE A 206 -16.75 -5.61 6.38
CA ILE A 206 -17.56 -4.38 6.31
C ILE A 206 -19.04 -4.71 6.13
N LEU A 207 -19.38 -5.67 5.27
CA LEU A 207 -20.77 -6.09 5.05
C LEU A 207 -21.38 -6.68 6.32
N ALA A 208 -20.65 -7.55 7.02
CA ALA A 208 -21.08 -8.13 8.28
C ALA A 208 -21.32 -7.05 9.33
N PHE A 209 -20.40 -6.09 9.49
CA PHE A 209 -20.55 -4.98 10.41
C PHE A 209 -21.80 -4.13 10.08
N LYS A 210 -22.01 -3.79 8.80
CA LYS A 210 -23.22 -3.07 8.36
C LYS A 210 -24.51 -3.82 8.66
N ARG A 211 -24.54 -5.15 8.49
CA ARG A 211 -25.72 -5.96 8.81
C ARG A 211 -25.98 -6.04 10.31
N LEU A 212 -24.93 -6.20 11.11
CA LEU A 212 -25.02 -6.34 12.57
C LEU A 212 -25.38 -5.03 13.28
N VAL A 213 -24.86 -3.90 12.80
CA VAL A 213 -25.09 -2.57 13.42
C VAL A 213 -26.25 -1.83 12.75
N GLY A 214 -26.45 -2.01 11.43
CA GLY A 214 -27.57 -1.43 10.70
C GLY A 214 -28.92 -2.07 11.07
N GLY A 215 -28.93 -3.31 11.55
CA GLY A 215 -30.12 -3.93 12.12
C GLY A 215 -30.60 -3.30 13.43
N THR A 216 -29.78 -2.47 14.07
CA THR A 216 -30.05 -1.91 15.41
C THR A 216 -30.55 -0.46 15.39
N HIS A 217 -30.75 0.17 14.22
CA HIS A 217 -31.22 1.57 14.13
C HIS A 217 -32.38 1.78 13.13
N PRO A 218 -33.63 1.46 13.51
CA PRO A 218 -34.83 1.65 12.68
C PRO A 218 -35.41 3.08 12.76
N LEU A 219 -34.58 4.13 12.80
CA LEU A 219 -35.05 5.53 12.94
C LEU A 219 -34.75 6.39 11.71
N TYR A 220 -35.15 5.92 10.52
CA TYR A 220 -35.35 6.77 9.35
C TYR A 220 -36.74 6.55 8.72
N GLY A 221 -37.71 6.11 9.53
CA GLY A 221 -39.08 5.80 9.08
C GLY A 221 -40.19 6.54 9.81
N ARG A 222 -39.89 7.56 10.65
CA ARG A 222 -40.92 8.39 11.31
C ARG A 222 -41.03 9.82 10.79
N ASP A 223 -40.00 10.33 10.13
CA ASP A 223 -40.02 11.72 9.67
C ASP A 223 -40.87 11.86 8.38
N GLU A 224 -40.89 10.84 7.50
CA GLU A 224 -41.79 10.86 6.32
C GLU A 224 -43.26 10.60 6.65
N ALA A 225 -43.58 9.98 7.79
CA ALA A 225 -44.96 9.72 8.20
C ALA A 225 -45.62 10.91 8.91
N THR A 226 -44.82 11.88 9.38
CA THR A 226 -45.32 13.07 10.08
C THR A 226 -45.59 14.23 9.11
N ASP A 227 -44.87 14.30 7.98
CA ASP A 227 -45.09 15.32 6.93
C ASP A 227 -46.21 14.94 5.93
N ALA A 228 -46.76 13.73 6.02
CA ALA A 228 -47.86 13.27 5.16
C ALA A 228 -49.27 13.46 5.77
N ASP A 229 -49.36 13.94 7.01
CA ASP A 229 -50.63 14.17 7.75
C ASP A 229 -50.73 15.60 8.32
N GLY A 230 -49.97 16.56 7.77
CA GLY A 230 -49.94 17.97 8.19
C GLY A 230 -50.45 18.93 7.12
#